data_AF-A0A4Q2YF60-F1
#
_entry.id   AF-A0A4Q2YF60-F1
#
_cell.length_a   1.000
_cell.length_b   1.000
_cell.length_c   1.000
_cell.angle_alpha   90.00
_cell.angle_beta   90.00
_cell.angle_gamma   90.00
#
_symmetry.space_group_name_H-M   'P 1'
#
loop_
_entity.id
_entity.type
_entity.pdbx_description
1 polymer ?
#
loop_
_entity_poly.entity_id
_entity_poly.type
_entity_poly.pdbx_seq_one_letter_code
_entity_poly.pdbx_strand_id
1 'polypeptide(L)'
;MKAPLFLLSASVLVCGHAHAEEIQRLFIPRQDQVEVLERLRKIVFPRVEFEDTKLSDGLDFLQMRDAEISYINPPKRFGIVVRDRSLADEKVSIKVRDIRMDQLLVRLAELTGSVILISRNCIEFHPGDKLDPELLRFAESPVVMAADKIILPRVEFDDTPLGEAAELVNELTDEQLKGAPHPRLVMDPSASSVPVIPSGKHENRSLADIALYIARHTGHVLTVDGANLKIMKPSRQQQLDKAE
;
A
#
# COMPACT_ATOMS: atom_id res chain seq x y z
N MET A 1 -40.55 -16.83 42.91
CA MET A 1 -39.38 -17.10 42.05
C MET A 1 -38.87 -15.78 41.49
N LYS A 2 -37.74 -15.26 42.00
CA LYS A 2 -37.07 -14.05 41.53
C LYS A 2 -35.67 -14.46 41.10
N ALA A 3 -35.33 -14.28 39.82
CA ALA A 3 -33.97 -14.48 39.33
C ALA A 3 -33.21 -13.14 39.38
N PRO A 4 -31.91 -13.12 39.75
CA PRO A 4 -31.13 -11.90 39.80
C PRO A 4 -30.55 -11.58 38.41
N LEU A 5 -30.67 -10.31 38.02
CA LEU A 5 -30.01 -9.74 36.85
C LEU A 5 -28.53 -9.49 37.22
N PHE A 6 -27.62 -10.35 36.76
CA PHE A 6 -26.18 -10.09 36.81
C PHE A 6 -25.81 -9.27 35.58
N LEU A 7 -25.57 -7.97 35.76
CA LEU A 7 -24.88 -7.11 34.80
C LEU A 7 -23.37 -7.35 34.96
N LEU A 8 -22.81 -8.19 34.09
CA LEU A 8 -21.36 -8.26 33.86
C LEU A 8 -20.99 -7.12 32.89
N SER A 9 -20.45 -6.03 33.43
CA SER A 9 -19.73 -5.04 32.62
C SER A 9 -18.38 -5.63 32.23
N ALA A 10 -18.24 -6.06 30.98
CA ALA A 10 -16.95 -6.42 30.40
C ALA A 10 -16.19 -5.13 30.05
N SER A 11 -15.28 -4.72 30.94
CA SER A 11 -14.29 -3.69 30.64
C SER A 11 -13.20 -4.31 29.77
N VAL A 12 -13.18 -4.00 28.47
CA VAL A 12 -12.07 -4.36 27.59
C VAL A 12 -10.95 -3.33 27.80
N LEU A 13 -9.89 -3.75 28.47
CA LEU A 13 -8.65 -2.98 28.57
C LEU A 13 -7.84 -3.26 27.28
N VAL A 14 -7.96 -2.37 26.29
CA VAL A 14 -7.18 -2.46 25.03
C VAL A 14 -5.86 -1.73 25.22
N CYS A 15 -4.79 -2.47 25.51
CA CYS A 15 -3.43 -2.00 25.28
C CYS A 15 -2.71 -2.98 24.35
N GLY A 16 -2.48 -2.55 23.11
CA GLY A 16 -1.36 -3.00 22.27
C GLY A 16 -1.50 -4.27 21.41
N HIS A 17 -2.50 -5.14 21.61
CA HIS A 17 -2.64 -6.37 20.80
C HIS A 17 -3.83 -6.39 19.82
N ALA A 18 -4.81 -5.51 19.98
CA ALA A 18 -6.02 -5.51 19.14
C ALA A 18 -5.77 -5.02 17.69
N HIS A 19 -4.78 -4.15 17.47
CA HIS A 19 -4.52 -3.61 16.12
C HIS A 19 -3.83 -4.60 15.18
N ALA A 20 -3.05 -5.56 15.68
CA ALA A 20 -2.35 -6.51 14.82
C ALA A 20 -3.32 -7.49 14.13
N GLU A 21 -4.38 -7.94 14.81
CA GLU A 21 -5.43 -8.76 14.19
C GLU A 21 -6.31 -7.96 13.22
N GLU A 22 -6.48 -6.66 13.47
CA GLU A 22 -7.29 -5.80 12.61
C GLU A 22 -6.57 -5.42 11.31
N ILE A 23 -5.24 -5.22 11.37
CA ILE A 23 -4.37 -5.05 10.19
C ILE A 23 -4.39 -6.30 9.31
N GLN A 24 -4.51 -7.50 9.88
CA GLN A 24 -4.70 -8.74 9.08
C GLN A 24 -6.06 -8.82 8.39
N ARG A 25 -7.11 -8.14 8.89
CA ARG A 25 -8.48 -8.21 8.36
C ARG A 25 -8.75 -7.21 7.23
N LEU A 26 -7.88 -6.24 7.02
CA LEU A 26 -8.03 -5.22 5.96
C LEU A 26 -7.42 -5.63 4.62
N PHE A 27 -6.90 -6.85 4.53
CA PHE A 27 -6.17 -7.33 3.37
C PHE A 27 -6.96 -8.49 2.74
N ILE A 28 -7.76 -8.20 1.71
CA ILE A 28 -8.10 -9.23 0.72
C ILE A 28 -6.93 -9.22 -0.26
N PRO A 29 -5.99 -10.18 -0.18
CA PRO A 29 -4.85 -10.16 -1.04
C PRO A 29 -5.31 -10.34 -2.48
N ARG A 30 -5.05 -9.36 -3.34
CA ARG A 30 -5.12 -9.59 -4.80
C ARG A 30 -4.20 -10.76 -5.14
N GLN A 31 -4.51 -11.50 -6.21
CA GLN A 31 -3.74 -12.70 -6.59
C GLN A 31 -2.23 -12.43 -6.73
N ASP A 32 -1.84 -11.23 -7.13
CA ASP A 32 -0.46 -10.78 -7.20
C ASP A 32 0.18 -10.48 -5.83
N GLN A 33 -0.59 -10.03 -4.84
CA GLN A 33 -0.12 -9.91 -3.46
C GLN A 33 0.12 -11.28 -2.82
N VAL A 34 -0.66 -12.29 -3.21
CA VAL A 34 -0.45 -13.69 -2.77
C VAL A 34 0.92 -14.17 -3.24
N GLU A 35 1.30 -13.91 -4.49
CA GLU A 35 2.62 -14.31 -5.02
C GLU A 35 3.77 -13.67 -4.24
N VAL A 36 3.70 -12.36 -3.97
CA VAL A 36 4.71 -11.66 -3.17
C VAL A 36 4.79 -12.24 -1.76
N LEU A 37 3.66 -12.44 -1.09
CA LEU A 37 3.60 -13.02 0.25
C LEU A 37 4.16 -14.45 0.30
N GLU A 38 3.81 -15.30 -0.66
CA GLU A 38 4.35 -16.65 -0.78
C GLU A 38 5.86 -16.65 -0.97
N ARG A 39 6.39 -15.70 -1.75
CA ARG A 39 7.83 -15.52 -1.90
C ARG A 39 8.50 -15.10 -0.61
N LEU A 40 7.97 -14.09 0.09
CA LEU A 40 8.50 -13.63 1.38
C LEU A 40 8.53 -14.76 2.42
N ARG A 41 7.52 -15.63 2.43
CA ARG A 41 7.45 -16.80 3.33
C ARG A 41 8.52 -17.86 3.06
N LYS A 42 9.08 -17.91 1.85
CA LYS A 42 10.13 -18.87 1.48
C LYS A 42 11.52 -18.39 1.90
N ILE A 43 11.70 -17.09 2.14
CA ILE A 43 12.97 -16.51 2.58
C ILE A 43 13.07 -16.65 4.09
N VAL A 44 14.03 -17.45 4.56
CA VAL A 44 14.30 -17.67 5.98
C VAL A 44 15.69 -17.17 6.32
N PHE A 45 15.78 -16.31 7.32
CA PHE A 45 17.04 -15.81 7.85
C PHE A 45 17.46 -16.64 9.07
N PRO A 46 18.62 -17.34 9.02
CA PRO A 46 19.10 -18.10 10.18
C PRO A 46 19.35 -17.23 11.41
N ARG A 47 19.81 -15.99 11.19
CA ARG A 47 20.03 -14.99 12.24
C ARG A 47 19.94 -13.59 11.65
N VAL A 48 19.22 -12.71 12.35
CA VAL A 48 19.19 -11.27 12.09
C VAL A 48 19.42 -10.56 13.41
N GLU A 49 20.32 -9.58 13.39
CA GLU A 49 20.67 -8.77 14.54
C GLU A 49 20.88 -7.33 14.05
N PHE A 50 19.95 -6.46 14.44
CA PHE A 50 20.06 -5.03 14.28
C PHE A 50 20.25 -4.44 15.66
N GLU A 51 21.27 -3.59 15.81
CA GLU A 51 21.54 -2.83 17.02
C GLU A 51 21.55 -1.36 16.62
N ASP A 52 20.57 -0.60 17.10
CA ASP A 52 20.42 0.84 16.83
C ASP A 52 20.49 1.19 15.32
N THR A 53 20.00 0.30 14.47
CA THR A 53 20.11 0.39 13.00
C THR A 53 18.93 1.19 12.44
N LYS A 54 19.15 2.07 11.47
CA LYS A 54 18.04 2.78 10.81
C LYS A 54 17.11 1.78 10.10
N LEU A 55 15.81 2.06 10.08
CA LEU A 55 14.84 1.24 9.37
C LEU A 55 15.23 1.11 7.89
N SER A 56 15.64 2.21 7.24
CA SER A 56 16.10 2.19 5.85
C SER A 56 17.22 1.17 5.62
N ASP A 57 18.24 1.19 6.47
CA ASP A 57 19.43 0.35 6.32
C ASP A 57 19.07 -1.13 6.57
N GLY A 58 18.17 -1.39 7.53
CA GLY A 58 17.62 -2.70 7.78
C GLY A 58 16.83 -3.25 6.58
N LEU A 59 16.03 -2.42 5.93
CA LEU A 59 15.25 -2.81 4.74
C LEU A 59 16.13 -3.01 3.50
N ASP A 60 17.16 -2.18 3.33
CA ASP A 60 18.18 -2.34 2.27
C ASP A 60 18.90 -3.69 2.41
N PHE A 61 19.27 -4.07 3.65
CA PHE A 61 19.81 -5.40 3.92
C PHE A 61 18.87 -6.53 3.48
N LEU A 62 17.56 -6.41 3.75
CA LEU A 62 16.59 -7.42 3.32
C LEU A 62 16.45 -7.46 1.80
N GLN A 63 16.49 -6.31 1.13
CA GLN A 63 16.41 -6.23 -0.33
C GLN A 63 17.63 -6.86 -1.00
N MET A 64 18.84 -6.64 -0.46
CA MET A 64 20.06 -7.31 -0.92
C MET A 64 19.95 -8.84 -0.80
N ARG A 65 19.39 -9.32 0.31
CA ARG A 65 19.21 -10.76 0.57
C ARG A 65 18.18 -11.41 -0.35
N ASP A 66 17.07 -10.73 -0.65
CA ASP A 66 16.13 -11.19 -1.67
C ASP A 66 16.82 -11.31 -3.06
N ALA A 67 17.69 -10.37 -3.41
CA ALA A 67 18.41 -10.39 -4.68
C ALA A 67 19.40 -11.57 -4.79
N GLU A 68 20.08 -11.93 -3.69
CA GLU A 68 20.98 -13.09 -3.64
C GLU A 68 20.23 -14.42 -3.86
N ILE A 69 19.06 -14.58 -3.22
CA ILE A 69 18.26 -15.80 -3.31
C ILE A 69 17.61 -15.94 -4.69
N SER A 70 17.26 -14.82 -5.32
CA SER A 70 16.56 -14.78 -6.61
C SER A 70 17.43 -15.16 -7.82
N TYR A 71 18.74 -15.34 -7.65
CA TYR A 71 19.68 -15.60 -8.75
C TYR A 71 19.44 -16.93 -9.48
N ILE A 72 18.70 -17.86 -8.87
CA ILE A 72 18.48 -19.22 -9.39
C ILE A 72 17.34 -19.27 -10.43
N ASN A 73 16.41 -18.31 -10.39
CA ASN A 73 15.33 -18.10 -11.37
C ASN A 73 14.80 -16.68 -11.16
N PRO A 74 15.32 -15.63 -11.84
CA PRO A 74 15.12 -14.25 -11.42
C PRO A 74 13.63 -13.87 -11.55
N PRO A 75 12.85 -13.89 -10.46
CA PRO A 75 11.53 -13.30 -10.51
C PRO A 75 11.73 -11.79 -10.54
N LYS A 76 10.72 -11.03 -10.95
CA LYS A 76 10.75 -9.56 -10.81
C LYS A 76 11.08 -9.24 -9.35
N ARG A 77 12.13 -8.45 -9.10
CA ARG A 77 12.46 -7.99 -7.74
C ARG A 77 11.30 -7.15 -7.23
N PHE A 78 10.88 -7.37 -5.99
CA PHE A 78 9.99 -6.42 -5.35
C PHE A 78 10.84 -5.30 -4.73
N GLY A 79 10.37 -4.05 -4.87
CA GLY A 79 10.95 -2.92 -4.15
C GLY A 79 10.50 -2.94 -2.69
N ILE A 80 11.37 -2.55 -1.76
CA ILE A 80 10.97 -2.21 -0.40
C ILE A 80 11.18 -0.71 -0.24
N VAL A 81 10.15 0.03 0.16
CA VAL A 81 10.17 1.50 0.18
C VAL A 81 9.62 2.00 1.51
N VAL A 82 10.27 3.00 2.10
CA VAL A 82 9.72 3.76 3.23
C VAL A 82 9.18 5.08 2.70
N ARG A 83 7.89 5.35 2.94
CA ARG A 83 7.21 6.52 2.36
C ARG A 83 7.41 7.81 3.15
N ASP A 84 7.77 7.71 4.42
CA ASP A 84 8.04 8.84 5.29
C ASP A 84 9.54 8.87 5.66
N ARG A 85 10.19 10.03 5.48
CA ARG A 85 11.61 10.18 5.77
C ARG A 85 11.93 10.07 7.26
N SER A 86 11.05 10.56 8.15
CA SER A 86 11.29 10.41 9.58
C SER A 86 11.21 8.96 9.99
N LEU A 87 10.28 8.20 9.40
CA LEU A 87 10.17 6.75 9.60
C LEU A 87 11.41 6.01 9.09
N ALA A 88 12.00 6.44 7.97
CA ALA A 88 13.21 5.82 7.42
C ALA A 88 14.42 5.95 8.37
N ASP A 89 14.51 7.08 9.08
CA ASP A 89 15.58 7.37 10.04
C ASP A 89 15.32 6.77 11.44
N GLU A 90 14.16 6.16 11.69
CA GLU A 90 13.87 5.50 12.97
C GLU A 90 14.83 4.33 13.23
N LYS A 91 15.28 4.21 14.48
CA LYS A 91 16.25 3.19 14.86
C LYS A 91 15.55 1.97 15.43
N VAL A 92 15.88 0.81 14.88
CA VAL A 92 15.37 -0.48 15.31
C VAL A 92 16.47 -1.30 15.96
N SER A 93 16.11 -2.03 17.01
CA SER A 93 16.97 -3.03 17.64
C SER A 93 16.21 -4.34 17.74
N ILE A 94 16.70 -5.38 17.07
CA ILE A 94 16.05 -6.69 17.03
C ILE A 94 17.10 -7.78 16.92
N LYS A 95 16.92 -8.86 17.68
CA LYS A 95 17.77 -10.07 17.63
C LYS A 95 16.90 -11.30 17.52
N VAL A 96 16.93 -11.94 16.37
CA VAL A 96 16.06 -13.08 16.03
C VAL A 96 16.85 -14.16 15.30
N ARG A 97 16.37 -15.40 15.41
CA ARG A 97 16.92 -16.58 14.72
C ARG A 97 15.80 -17.29 13.98
N ASP A 98 16.17 -17.95 12.89
CA ASP A 98 15.28 -18.77 12.06
C ASP A 98 13.94 -18.07 11.74
N ILE A 99 14.01 -16.81 11.32
CA ILE A 99 12.84 -15.96 11.07
C ILE A 99 12.55 -15.86 9.57
N ARG A 100 11.26 -15.92 9.19
CA ARG A 100 10.86 -15.67 7.80
C ARG A 100 10.87 -14.18 7.47
N MET A 101 11.07 -13.83 6.20
CA MET A 101 11.10 -12.42 5.78
C MET A 101 9.77 -11.69 6.05
N ASP A 102 8.62 -12.34 5.81
CA ASP A 102 7.31 -11.75 6.10
C ASP A 102 7.16 -11.42 7.60
N GLN A 103 7.59 -12.34 8.47
CA GLN A 103 7.56 -12.14 9.92
C GLN A 103 8.53 -11.05 10.37
N LEU A 104 9.71 -10.99 9.77
CA LEU A 104 10.70 -9.96 10.08
C LEU A 104 10.20 -8.56 9.70
N LEU A 105 9.60 -8.42 8.51
CA LEU A 105 8.98 -7.16 8.08
C LEU A 105 7.89 -6.73 9.07
N VAL A 106 6.99 -7.64 9.47
CA VAL A 106 5.95 -7.34 10.48
C VAL A 106 6.57 -6.86 11.79
N ARG A 107 7.63 -7.51 12.29
CA ARG A 107 8.30 -7.06 13.53
C ARG A 107 8.95 -5.69 13.39
N LEU A 108 9.56 -5.40 12.23
CA LEU A 108 10.10 -4.06 11.96
C LEU A 108 9.00 -3.01 11.95
N ALA A 109 7.82 -3.35 11.40
CA ALA A 109 6.68 -2.46 11.41
C ALA A 109 6.15 -2.21 12.83
N GLU A 110 6.03 -3.26 13.64
CA GLU A 110 5.65 -3.16 15.06
C GLU A 110 6.61 -2.28 15.87
N LEU A 111 7.93 -2.44 15.67
CA LEU A 111 8.96 -1.67 16.38
C LEU A 111 8.95 -0.18 16.04
N THR A 112 8.46 0.17 14.84
CA THR A 112 8.44 1.55 14.32
C THR A 112 7.04 2.16 14.32
N GLY A 113 6.04 1.44 14.87
CA GLY A 113 4.64 1.86 14.80
C GLY A 113 4.15 2.12 13.38
N SER A 114 4.71 1.42 12.39
CA SER A 114 4.37 1.58 10.97
C SER A 114 3.42 0.49 10.48
N VAL A 115 2.83 0.72 9.32
CA VAL A 115 1.96 -0.22 8.61
C VAL A 115 2.61 -0.58 7.28
N ILE A 116 2.50 -1.86 6.91
CA ILE A 116 3.03 -2.39 5.67
C ILE A 116 1.91 -2.50 4.63
N LEU A 117 2.17 -1.99 3.44
CA LEU A 117 1.37 -2.24 2.24
C LEU A 117 2.12 -3.11 1.26
N ILE A 118 1.50 -4.21 0.87
CA ILE A 118 2.05 -5.09 -0.16
C ILE A 118 1.31 -4.81 -1.47
N SER A 119 2.05 -4.56 -2.52
CA SER A 119 1.58 -4.39 -3.90
C SER A 119 2.32 -5.39 -4.80
N ARG A 120 1.88 -5.55 -6.05
CA ARG A 120 2.43 -6.53 -7.03
C ARG A 120 3.96 -6.62 -7.05
N ASN A 121 4.64 -5.47 -7.01
CA ASN A 121 6.11 -5.40 -7.08
C ASN A 121 6.72 -4.52 -5.99
N CYS A 122 5.99 -4.21 -4.91
CA CYS A 122 6.50 -3.29 -3.91
C CYS A 122 5.90 -3.57 -2.52
N ILE A 123 6.74 -3.43 -1.50
CA ILE A 123 6.38 -3.44 -0.09
C ILE A 123 6.66 -2.02 0.43
N GLU A 124 5.63 -1.36 0.95
CA GLU A 124 5.73 0.02 1.39
C GLU A 124 5.50 0.13 2.90
N PHE A 125 6.38 0.85 3.59
CA PHE A 125 6.23 1.23 4.99
C PHE A 125 5.63 2.63 5.09
N HIS A 126 4.55 2.74 5.86
CA HIS A 126 3.83 3.98 6.13
C HIS A 126 3.73 4.21 7.63
N PRO A 127 3.80 5.45 8.14
CA PRO A 127 3.50 5.73 9.54
C PRO A 127 2.10 5.21 9.91
N GLY A 128 1.98 4.47 11.03
CA GLY A 128 0.75 3.75 11.35
C GLY A 128 -0.43 4.65 11.71
N ASP A 129 -0.17 5.88 12.14
CA ASP A 129 -1.15 6.92 12.43
C ASP A 129 -1.68 7.63 11.16
N LYS A 130 -0.94 7.54 10.04
CA LYS A 130 -1.26 8.30 8.82
C LYS A 130 -1.97 7.48 7.75
N LEU A 131 -2.05 6.16 7.92
CA LEU A 131 -2.60 5.30 6.88
C LEU A 131 -4.08 5.02 7.12
N ASP A 132 -4.93 5.71 6.37
CA ASP A 132 -6.37 5.46 6.35
C ASP A 132 -6.67 4.14 5.63
N PRO A 133 -7.22 3.12 6.32
CA PRO A 133 -7.56 1.85 5.70
C PRO A 133 -8.49 1.97 4.50
N GLU A 134 -9.35 2.99 4.46
CA GLU A 134 -10.24 3.21 3.33
C GLU A 134 -9.48 3.65 2.06
N LEU A 135 -8.32 4.30 2.20
CA LEU A 135 -7.42 4.61 1.06
C LEU A 135 -6.73 3.34 0.52
N LEU A 136 -6.84 2.23 1.23
CA LEU A 136 -6.28 0.94 0.83
C LEU A 136 -7.30 0.05 0.13
N ARG A 137 -8.58 0.30 0.38
CA ARG A 137 -9.66 -0.51 -0.18
C ARG A 137 -9.80 -0.23 -1.66
N PHE A 138 -9.56 -1.25 -2.45
CA PHE A 138 -10.08 -1.30 -3.81
C PHE A 138 -11.46 -1.94 -3.78
N ALA A 139 -12.45 -1.26 -4.36
CA ALA A 139 -13.69 -1.93 -4.70
C ALA A 139 -13.37 -3.05 -5.71
N GLU A 140 -13.69 -4.30 -5.37
CA GLU A 140 -13.70 -5.37 -6.36
C GLU A 140 -14.79 -5.06 -7.38
N SER A 141 -14.38 -4.69 -8.59
CA SER A 141 -15.29 -4.30 -9.66
C SER A 141 -14.75 -4.78 -11.00
N PRO A 142 -15.62 -5.19 -11.95
CA PRO A 142 -15.20 -5.52 -13.31
C PRO A 142 -14.37 -4.40 -13.97
N VAL A 143 -14.63 -3.14 -13.62
CA VAL A 143 -13.88 -1.97 -14.13
C VAL A 143 -12.43 -1.99 -13.61
N VAL A 144 -12.24 -2.26 -12.32
CA VAL A 144 -10.91 -2.35 -11.72
C VAL A 144 -10.15 -3.54 -12.29
N MET A 145 -10.81 -4.69 -12.48
CA MET A 145 -10.20 -5.86 -13.11
C MET A 145 -9.83 -5.61 -14.58
N ALA A 146 -10.64 -4.85 -15.32
CA ALA A 146 -10.32 -4.44 -16.68
C ALA A 146 -9.13 -3.48 -16.69
N ALA A 147 -9.10 -2.48 -15.81
CA ALA A 147 -7.98 -1.56 -15.66
C ALA A 147 -6.69 -2.27 -15.22
N ASP A 148 -6.78 -3.32 -14.41
CA ASP A 148 -5.61 -4.07 -13.96
C ASP A 148 -4.90 -4.85 -15.08
N LYS A 149 -5.64 -5.18 -16.15
CA LYS A 149 -5.10 -5.84 -17.35
C LYS A 149 -4.39 -4.89 -18.31
N ILE A 150 -4.60 -3.58 -18.16
CA ILE A 150 -4.00 -2.56 -19.01
C ILE A 150 -2.65 -2.17 -18.40
N ILE A 151 -1.56 -2.65 -18.98
CA ILE A 151 -0.20 -2.41 -18.47
C ILE A 151 0.44 -1.24 -19.20
N LEU A 152 0.59 -0.10 -18.53
CA LEU A 152 1.32 1.06 -19.04
C LEU A 152 2.84 0.78 -18.96
N PRO A 153 3.57 0.77 -20.10
CA PRO A 153 5.00 0.45 -20.11
C PRO A 153 5.82 1.42 -19.28
N ARG A 154 5.48 2.71 -19.34
CA ARG A 154 6.14 3.78 -18.62
C ARG A 154 5.17 4.93 -18.39
N VAL A 155 5.12 5.43 -17.15
CA VAL A 155 4.46 6.66 -16.75
C VAL A 155 5.47 7.45 -15.94
N GLU A 156 5.64 8.73 -16.25
CA GLU A 156 6.56 9.62 -15.55
C GLU A 156 5.79 10.85 -15.10
N PHE A 157 5.87 11.15 -13.81
CA PHE A 157 5.39 12.39 -13.24
C PHE A 157 6.59 13.29 -12.99
N ASP A 158 6.40 14.59 -13.21
CA ASP A 158 7.33 15.63 -12.80
C ASP A 158 6.53 16.71 -12.08
N ASP A 159 6.47 16.60 -10.75
CA ASP A 159 5.63 17.44 -9.87
C ASP A 159 4.28 17.83 -10.50
N THR A 160 3.56 16.81 -10.97
CA THR A 160 2.40 16.96 -11.85
C THR A 160 1.11 17.18 -11.06
N PRO A 161 0.31 18.22 -11.35
CA PRO A 161 -1.01 18.41 -10.73
C PRO A 161 -1.96 17.23 -10.99
N LEU A 162 -2.89 16.97 -10.07
CA LEU A 162 -3.82 15.84 -10.15
C LEU A 162 -4.63 15.80 -11.45
N GLY A 163 -5.11 16.96 -11.91
CA GLY A 163 -5.84 17.05 -13.18
C GLY A 163 -5.01 16.61 -14.38
N GLU A 164 -3.81 17.15 -14.48
CA GLU A 164 -2.86 16.84 -15.56
C GLU A 164 -2.41 15.37 -15.51
N ALA A 165 -2.19 14.82 -14.30
CA ALA A 165 -1.83 13.42 -14.14
C ALA A 165 -2.94 12.47 -14.61
N ALA A 166 -4.21 12.80 -14.35
CA ALA A 166 -5.34 12.00 -14.82
C ALA A 166 -5.46 12.05 -16.36
N GLU A 167 -5.28 13.23 -16.95
CA GLU A 167 -5.27 13.40 -18.41
C GLU A 167 -4.12 12.65 -19.08
N LEU A 168 -2.90 12.81 -18.56
CA LEU A 168 -1.70 12.10 -19.04
C LEU A 168 -1.90 10.59 -19.06
N VAL A 169 -2.41 10.02 -17.96
CA VAL A 169 -2.65 8.57 -17.86
C VAL A 169 -3.69 8.09 -18.87
N ASN A 170 -4.74 8.88 -19.09
CA ASN A 170 -5.75 8.56 -20.10
C ASN A 170 -5.17 8.62 -21.52
N GLU A 171 -4.37 9.64 -21.85
CA GLU A 171 -3.71 9.78 -23.14
C GLU A 171 -2.77 8.61 -23.44
N LEU A 172 -1.91 8.23 -22.48
CA LEU A 172 -1.03 7.08 -22.60
C LEU A 172 -1.82 5.77 -22.79
N THR A 173 -2.97 5.65 -22.13
CA THR A 173 -3.84 4.47 -22.28
C THR A 173 -4.50 4.45 -23.67
N ASP A 174 -5.01 5.58 -24.15
CA ASP A 174 -5.61 5.75 -25.47
C ASP A 174 -4.60 5.40 -26.58
N GLU A 175 -3.36 5.88 -26.47
CA GLU A 175 -2.26 5.59 -27.40
C GLU A 175 -1.96 4.07 -27.44
N GLN A 176 -1.82 3.45 -26.27
CA GLN A 176 -1.50 2.04 -26.15
C GLN A 176 -2.59 1.13 -26.71
N LEU A 177 -3.86 1.49 -26.50
CA LEU A 177 -5.02 0.69 -26.89
C LEU A 177 -5.57 1.04 -28.27
N LYS A 178 -4.99 2.03 -28.96
CA LYS A 178 -5.38 2.47 -30.31
C LYS A 178 -6.88 2.78 -30.40
N GLY A 179 -7.42 3.43 -29.37
CA GLY A 179 -8.82 3.85 -29.28
C GLY A 179 -9.83 2.73 -28.94
N ALA A 180 -9.39 1.53 -28.57
CA ALA A 180 -10.30 0.51 -28.05
C ALA A 180 -10.95 0.99 -26.72
N PRO A 181 -12.25 0.72 -26.47
CA PRO A 181 -12.90 1.14 -25.23
C PRO A 181 -12.20 0.58 -23.99
N HIS A 182 -11.94 1.44 -23.00
CA HIS A 182 -11.29 1.08 -21.75
C HIS A 182 -11.79 1.93 -20.57
N PRO A 183 -11.57 1.47 -19.32
CA PRO A 183 -11.78 2.32 -18.15
C PRO A 183 -10.95 3.60 -18.24
N ARG A 184 -11.56 4.75 -17.98
CA ARG A 184 -10.85 6.04 -17.90
C ARG A 184 -10.67 6.46 -16.45
N LEU A 185 -9.61 7.20 -16.17
CA LEU A 185 -9.41 7.87 -14.90
C LEU A 185 -10.11 9.23 -14.95
N VAL A 186 -11.14 9.42 -14.12
CA VAL A 186 -11.96 10.64 -14.07
C VAL A 186 -11.87 11.28 -12.69
N MET A 187 -11.89 12.61 -12.65
CA MET A 187 -11.99 13.35 -11.39
C MET A 187 -13.45 13.65 -11.07
N ASP A 188 -13.84 13.43 -9.82
CA ASP A 188 -15.09 13.96 -9.30
C ASP A 188 -15.00 15.50 -9.17
N PRO A 189 -16.09 16.26 -9.42
CA PRO A 189 -16.09 17.71 -9.20
C PRO A 189 -15.72 18.16 -7.79
N SER A 190 -15.84 17.27 -6.78
CA SER A 190 -15.40 17.54 -5.41
C SER A 190 -13.89 17.40 -5.19
N ALA A 191 -13.16 16.75 -6.10
CA ALA A 191 -11.71 16.59 -6.03
C ALA A 191 -11.01 17.88 -6.48
N SER A 192 -9.96 18.29 -5.76
CA SER A 192 -9.16 19.44 -6.15
C SER A 192 -8.13 19.00 -7.19
N SER A 193 -7.96 19.74 -8.28
CA SER A 193 -6.90 19.47 -9.28
C SER A 193 -5.51 19.96 -8.86
N VAL A 194 -5.43 20.73 -7.77
CA VAL A 194 -4.20 21.39 -7.29
C VAL A 194 -3.16 20.44 -6.68
N PRO A 195 -3.52 19.39 -5.92
CA PRO A 195 -2.52 18.51 -5.31
C PRO A 195 -1.58 17.91 -6.33
N VAL A 196 -0.31 17.85 -5.94
CA VAL A 196 0.79 17.48 -6.83
C VAL A 196 1.23 16.05 -6.58
N ILE A 197 1.39 15.29 -7.66
CA ILE A 197 2.03 13.99 -7.65
C ILE A 197 3.54 14.22 -7.74
N PRO A 198 4.34 13.72 -6.79
CA PRO A 198 5.78 13.97 -6.78
C PRO A 198 6.47 13.36 -8.01
N SER A 199 7.59 13.95 -8.42
CA SER A 199 8.35 13.42 -9.56
C SER A 199 8.77 11.96 -9.37
N GLY A 200 8.56 11.13 -10.40
CA GLY A 200 8.78 9.70 -10.31
C GLY A 200 8.53 8.94 -11.60
N LYS A 201 9.22 7.79 -11.75
CA LYS A 201 9.09 6.89 -12.90
C LYS A 201 8.41 5.59 -12.49
N HIS A 202 7.38 5.23 -13.22
CA HIS A 202 6.58 4.02 -13.01
C HIS A 202 6.64 3.15 -14.26
N GLU A 203 7.31 2.01 -14.17
CA GLU A 203 7.46 1.10 -15.30
C GLU A 203 6.59 -0.15 -15.13
N ASN A 204 5.98 -0.59 -16.24
CA ASN A 204 5.19 -1.82 -16.32
C ASN A 204 4.12 -1.92 -15.23
N ARG A 205 3.36 -0.83 -15.02
CA ARG A 205 2.30 -0.74 -14.00
C ARG A 205 0.92 -0.82 -14.65
N SER A 206 -0.04 -1.42 -13.94
CA SER A 206 -1.41 -1.44 -14.44
C SER A 206 -2.06 -0.06 -14.32
N LEU A 207 -3.06 0.23 -15.14
CA LEU A 207 -3.85 1.46 -15.03
C LEU A 207 -4.47 1.59 -13.63
N ALA A 208 -4.95 0.48 -13.06
CA ALA A 208 -5.48 0.47 -11.70
C ALA A 208 -4.42 0.86 -10.65
N ASP A 209 -3.20 0.32 -10.75
CA ASP A 209 -2.10 0.64 -9.85
C ASP A 209 -1.70 2.12 -9.94
N ILE A 210 -1.61 2.67 -11.16
CA ILE A 210 -1.29 4.08 -11.37
C ILE A 210 -2.39 5.00 -10.83
N ALA A 211 -3.66 4.68 -11.09
CA ALA A 211 -4.80 5.45 -10.58
C ALA A 211 -4.82 5.48 -9.05
N LEU A 212 -4.54 4.35 -8.40
CA LEU A 212 -4.45 4.26 -6.95
C LEU A 212 -3.27 5.05 -6.40
N TYR A 213 -2.11 4.93 -7.05
CA TYR A 213 -0.92 5.69 -6.69
C TYR A 213 -1.22 7.20 -6.70
N ILE A 214 -1.84 7.70 -7.77
CA ILE A 214 -2.28 9.09 -7.90
C ILE A 214 -3.24 9.48 -6.77
N ALA A 215 -4.29 8.69 -6.54
CA ALA A 215 -5.29 8.97 -5.50
C ALA A 215 -4.63 9.06 -4.10
N ARG A 216 -3.78 8.08 -3.75
CA ARG A 216 -3.10 8.05 -2.45
C ARG A 216 -2.17 9.23 -2.24
N HIS A 217 -1.32 9.54 -3.22
CA HIS A 217 -0.36 10.64 -3.10
C HIS A 217 -1.03 12.01 -2.98
N THR A 218 -2.23 12.15 -3.51
CA THR A 218 -3.00 13.40 -3.45
C THR A 218 -4.01 13.43 -2.31
N GLY A 219 -4.05 12.40 -1.45
CA GLY A 219 -5.00 12.31 -0.33
C GLY A 219 -6.46 12.11 -0.74
N HIS A 220 -6.69 11.56 -1.93
CA HIS A 220 -8.01 11.23 -2.48
C HIS A 220 -8.32 9.74 -2.39
N VAL A 221 -9.60 9.41 -2.56
CA VAL A 221 -10.09 8.02 -2.63
C VAL A 221 -10.31 7.65 -4.10
N LEU A 222 -9.95 6.43 -4.47
CA LEU A 222 -10.29 5.86 -5.78
C LEU A 222 -11.56 5.02 -5.66
N THR A 223 -12.59 5.38 -6.41
CA THR A 223 -13.85 4.64 -6.52
C THR A 223 -14.13 4.25 -7.98
N VAL A 224 -15.27 3.59 -8.22
CA VAL A 224 -15.73 3.24 -9.56
C VAL A 224 -17.04 3.97 -9.85
N ASP A 225 -17.15 4.59 -11.02
CA ASP A 225 -18.35 5.29 -11.49
C ASP A 225 -18.69 4.83 -12.91
N GLY A 226 -19.70 3.96 -13.02
CA GLY A 226 -20.08 3.32 -14.28
C GLY A 226 -18.91 2.50 -14.87
N ALA A 227 -18.33 2.99 -15.96
CA ALA A 227 -17.20 2.37 -16.65
C ALA A 227 -15.83 2.98 -16.27
N ASN A 228 -15.80 3.95 -15.36
CA ASN A 228 -14.60 4.74 -15.07
C ASN A 228 -14.05 4.48 -13.66
N LEU A 229 -12.74 4.67 -13.52
CA LEU A 229 -12.06 4.83 -12.24
C LEU A 229 -12.17 6.30 -11.83
N LYS A 230 -12.72 6.58 -10.65
CA LYS A 230 -13.05 7.94 -10.23
C LYS A 230 -12.26 8.36 -9.00
N ILE A 231 -11.57 9.48 -9.08
CA ILE A 231 -10.84 10.08 -7.95
C ILE A 231 -11.76 11.08 -7.27
N MET A 232 -11.99 10.90 -5.97
CA MET A 232 -12.89 11.76 -5.19
C MET A 232 -12.25 12.22 -3.87
N LYS A 233 -12.69 13.37 -3.37
CA LYS A 233 -12.28 13.84 -2.04
C LYS A 233 -12.79 12.86 -0.96
N PRO A 234 -11.99 12.55 0.08
CA PRO A 234 -12.48 11.76 1.22
C PRO A 234 -13.70 12.46 1.85
N SER A 235 -14.69 11.70 2.26
CA SER A 235 -15.91 12.25 2.87
C SER A 235 -15.59 12.99 4.18
N ARG A 236 -16.37 14.03 4.52
CA ARG A 236 -16.13 14.87 5.70
C ARG A 236 -16.18 14.09 7.03
N GLN A 237 -16.95 13.00 7.08
CA GLN A 237 -16.98 12.06 8.21
C GLN A 237 -15.58 11.46 8.44
N GLN A 238 -14.95 10.99 7.36
CA GLN A 238 -13.57 10.47 7.38
C GLN A 238 -12.52 11.55 7.71
N GLN A 239 -12.85 12.83 7.60
CA GLN A 239 -11.96 13.92 7.99
C GLN A 239 -12.11 14.30 9.47
N LEU A 240 -13.32 14.15 10.04
CA LEU A 240 -13.59 14.44 11.45
C LEU A 240 -13.04 13.35 12.37
N ASP A 241 -13.13 12.09 11.96
CA ASP A 241 -12.50 10.95 12.67
C ASP A 241 -10.96 11.06 12.73
N LYS A 242 -10.34 12.02 12.02
CA LYS A 242 -8.90 12.30 12.00
C LYS A 242 -8.46 13.44 12.94
N ALA A 243 -9.41 14.20 13.48
CA ALA A 243 -9.13 15.40 14.28
C ALA A 243 -9.33 15.18 15.79
N GLU A 244 -9.85 14.02 16.19
CA GLU A 244 -10.02 13.56 17.58
C GLU A 244 -8.91 12.59 17.97
#